data_AF-A0A7C8HKF7-F1
#
_entry.id   AF-A0A7C8HKF7-F1
#
_cell.length_a   1.000
_cell.length_b   1.000
_cell.length_c   1.000
_cell.angle_alpha   90.00
_cell.angle_beta   90.00
_cell.angle_gamma   90.00
#
_symmetry.space_group_name_H-M   'P 1'
#
loop_
_entity.id
_entity.type
_entity.pdbx_description
1 polymer ?
#
loop_
_entity_poly.entity_id
_entity_poly.type
_entity_poly.pdbx_seq_one_letter_code
_entity_poly.pdbx_strand_id
1 'polypeptide(L)'
;MDRYEWLEKCDLDEIGLTERAIPENLRKGDFERARFNVAGIALSWADLGLLHWRRGLDPRLDFASAAAAFDKAASLAREHELRAGLDWRQTVAAAALYLINHPADIHFWDDRFDKARWPCYNVCLIYALYDKPLSDLHRSQLEAFLATHNDLVDATYRTYFDLLRAPADGDREALVRKAEDNWLKRKTNRFFEESDSRDGHGDYNEL
;
A
#
# COMPACT_ATOMS: atom_id res chain seq x y z
N MET A 1 -8.55 -24.44 10.34
CA MET A 1 -7.86 -23.24 9.88
C MET A 1 -8.76 -22.61 8.86
N ASP A 2 -9.43 -21.53 9.23
CA ASP A 2 -10.17 -20.73 8.25
C ASP A 2 -9.18 -19.96 7.34
N ARG A 3 -9.70 -19.35 6.27
CA ARG A 3 -8.85 -18.72 5.25
C ARG A 3 -8.16 -17.45 5.77
N TYR A 4 -8.75 -16.76 6.74
CA TYR A 4 -8.11 -15.64 7.43
C TYR A 4 -6.91 -16.13 8.25
N GLU A 5 -7.10 -17.18 9.05
CA GLU A 5 -6.04 -17.78 9.86
C GLU A 5 -4.88 -18.30 8.99
N TRP A 6 -5.18 -18.75 7.76
CA TRP A 6 -4.15 -19.15 6.80
C TRP A 6 -3.34 -17.96 6.25
N LEU A 7 -4.02 -16.88 5.85
CA LEU A 7 -3.35 -15.66 5.34
C LEU A 7 -2.51 -14.98 6.42
N GLU A 8 -3.08 -14.77 7.61
CA GLU A 8 -2.38 -14.24 8.78
C GLU A 8 -1.13 -15.07 9.09
N LYS A 9 -1.26 -16.41 9.08
CA LYS A 9 -0.11 -17.29 9.27
C LYS A 9 0.93 -17.14 8.17
N CYS A 10 0.54 -17.06 6.90
CA CYS A 10 1.47 -16.88 5.79
C CYS A 10 2.29 -15.58 5.92
N ASP A 11 1.63 -14.47 6.26
CA ASP A 11 2.29 -13.18 6.47
C ASP A 11 3.25 -13.24 7.68
N LEU A 12 2.83 -13.85 8.79
CA LEU A 12 3.67 -14.05 9.98
C LEU A 12 4.87 -14.98 9.71
N ASP A 13 4.67 -16.05 8.94
CA ASP A 13 5.73 -16.98 8.55
C ASP A 13 6.76 -16.29 7.63
N GLU A 14 6.31 -15.45 6.69
CA GLU A 14 7.18 -14.65 5.81
C GLU A 14 8.00 -13.62 6.61
N ILE A 15 7.36 -12.90 7.53
CA ILE A 15 8.04 -11.98 8.46
C ILE A 15 9.13 -12.75 9.22
N GLY A 16 8.78 -13.86 9.87
CA GLY A 16 9.72 -14.63 10.68
C GLY A 16 10.87 -15.24 9.87
N LEU A 17 10.62 -15.70 8.63
CA LEU A 17 11.66 -16.19 7.73
C LEU A 17 12.63 -15.07 7.32
N THR A 18 12.08 -13.90 6.97
CA THR A 18 12.86 -12.75 6.51
C THR A 18 13.68 -12.14 7.64
N GLU A 19 13.12 -12.08 8.85
CA GLU A 19 13.81 -11.62 10.06
C GLU A 19 15.05 -12.46 10.38
N ARG A 20 14.93 -13.79 10.29
CA ARG A 20 16.05 -14.72 10.53
C ARG A 20 17.18 -14.58 9.51
N ALA A 21 16.89 -14.12 8.30
CA ALA A 21 17.89 -13.95 7.26
C ALA A 21 18.73 -12.66 7.41
N ILE A 22 18.21 -11.64 8.10
CA ILE A 22 18.89 -10.34 8.23
C ILE A 22 20.27 -10.46 8.92
N PRO A 23 20.41 -11.09 10.11
CA PRO A 23 21.70 -11.20 10.78
C PRO A 23 22.76 -11.92 9.94
N GLU A 24 22.35 -12.91 9.15
CA GLU A 24 23.23 -13.65 8.24
C GLU A 24 23.74 -12.75 7.10
N ASN A 25 22.86 -11.97 6.49
CA ASN A 25 23.23 -11.02 5.43
C ASN A 25 24.18 -9.95 5.96
N LEU A 26 23.92 -9.41 7.14
CA LEU A 26 24.81 -8.44 7.80
C LEU A 26 26.20 -9.04 8.08
N ARG A 27 26.26 -10.30 8.55
CA ARG A 27 27.53 -10.99 8.82
C ARG A 27 28.34 -11.22 7.54
N LYS A 28 27.68 -11.42 6.40
CA LYS A 28 28.29 -11.58 5.08
C LYS A 28 28.69 -10.25 4.42
N GLY A 29 28.33 -9.11 5.02
CA GLY A 29 28.50 -7.80 4.40
C GLY A 29 27.52 -7.52 3.26
N ASP A 30 26.46 -8.32 3.11
CA ASP A 30 25.40 -8.11 2.11
C ASP A 30 24.35 -7.13 2.66
N PHE A 31 24.78 -5.87 2.82
CA PHE A 31 23.96 -4.81 3.39
C PHE A 31 22.76 -4.45 2.49
N GLU A 32 22.89 -4.59 1.16
CA GLU A 32 21.78 -4.38 0.24
C GLU A 32 20.66 -5.40 0.45
N ARG A 33 21.00 -6.69 0.57
CA ARG A 33 20.02 -7.74 0.86
C ARG A 33 19.45 -7.60 2.27
N ALA A 34 20.25 -7.24 3.26
CA ALA A 34 19.76 -6.97 4.61
C ALA A 34 18.73 -5.83 4.61
N ARG A 35 19.03 -4.72 3.94
CA ARG A 35 18.11 -3.58 3.79
C ARG A 35 16.82 -3.99 3.08
N PHE A 36 16.94 -4.73 1.98
CA PHE A 36 15.80 -5.22 1.20
C PHE A 36 14.89 -6.10 2.06
N ASN A 37 15.46 -7.02 2.83
CA ASN A 37 14.71 -7.89 3.74
C ASN A 37 13.98 -7.09 4.84
N VAL A 38 14.64 -6.09 5.44
CA VAL A 38 13.99 -5.21 6.43
C VAL A 38 12.82 -4.43 5.80
N ALA A 39 12.98 -3.94 4.56
CA ALA A 39 11.91 -3.26 3.84
C ALA A 39 10.75 -4.21 3.49
N GLY A 40 11.04 -5.46 3.12
CA GLY A 40 10.04 -6.49 2.89
C GLY A 40 9.18 -6.74 4.14
N ILE A 41 9.80 -6.82 5.32
CA ILE A 41 9.08 -6.95 6.60
C ILE A 41 8.14 -5.76 6.83
N ALA A 42 8.54 -4.53 6.48
CA ALA A 42 7.67 -3.36 6.62
C ALA A 42 6.41 -3.47 5.74
N LEU A 43 6.53 -4.02 4.53
CA LEU A 43 5.40 -4.28 3.65
C LEU A 43 4.48 -5.35 4.23
N SER A 44 5.02 -6.49 4.66
CA SER A 44 4.24 -7.58 5.25
C SER A 44 3.48 -7.13 6.50
N TRP A 45 4.09 -6.32 7.37
CA TRP A 45 3.38 -5.74 8.52
C TRP A 45 2.26 -4.76 8.11
N ALA A 46 2.46 -3.97 7.05
CA ALA A 46 1.42 -3.09 6.55
C ALA A 46 0.25 -3.89 5.94
N ASP A 47 0.54 -4.96 5.20
CA ASP A 47 -0.48 -5.84 4.64
C ASP A 47 -1.25 -6.59 5.75
N LEU A 48 -0.55 -7.09 6.76
CA LEU A 48 -1.17 -7.72 7.93
C LEU A 48 -2.07 -6.75 8.70
N GLY A 49 -1.61 -5.51 8.93
CA GLY A 49 -2.45 -4.48 9.55
C GLY A 49 -3.69 -4.16 8.72
N LEU A 50 -3.60 -4.12 7.39
CA LEU A 50 -4.77 -3.96 6.54
C LEU A 50 -5.72 -5.17 6.63
N LEU A 51 -5.19 -6.39 6.69
CA LEU A 51 -5.98 -7.60 6.89
C LEU A 51 -6.74 -7.56 8.22
N HIS A 52 -6.06 -7.25 9.33
CA HIS A 52 -6.67 -7.08 10.66
C HIS A 52 -7.76 -6.00 10.64
N TRP A 53 -7.46 -4.84 10.06
CA TRP A 53 -8.41 -3.74 9.99
C TRP A 53 -9.70 -4.12 9.25
N ARG A 54 -9.59 -4.83 8.12
CA ARG A 54 -10.75 -5.32 7.36
C ARG A 54 -11.63 -6.28 8.14
N ARG A 55 -11.05 -6.99 9.12
CA ARG A 55 -11.75 -7.91 10.04
C ARG A 55 -12.30 -7.22 11.29
N GLY A 56 -12.18 -5.89 11.38
CA GLY A 56 -12.58 -5.12 12.54
C GLY A 56 -11.66 -5.30 13.76
N LEU A 57 -10.47 -5.87 13.54
CA LEU A 57 -9.42 -5.95 14.55
C LEU A 57 -8.62 -4.64 14.56
N ASP A 58 -7.90 -4.39 15.65
CA ASP A 58 -7.09 -3.19 15.83
C ASP A 58 -5.73 -3.32 15.11
N PRO A 59 -5.48 -2.56 14.03
CA PRO A 59 -4.29 -2.73 13.20
C PRO A 59 -3.10 -1.89 13.67
N ARG A 60 -3.24 -1.14 14.78
CA ARG A 60 -2.26 -0.12 15.19
C ARG A 60 -0.89 -0.71 15.48
N LEU A 61 -0.83 -1.90 16.08
CA LEU A 61 0.45 -2.55 16.40
C LEU A 61 1.16 -3.04 15.14
N ASP A 62 0.42 -3.55 14.15
CA ASP A 62 0.99 -3.98 12.88
C ASP A 62 1.57 -2.79 12.11
N PHE A 63 0.81 -1.69 12.03
CA PHE A 63 1.28 -0.46 11.40
C PHE A 63 2.46 0.17 12.15
N ALA A 64 2.49 0.11 13.48
CA ALA A 64 3.66 0.53 14.26
C ALA A 64 4.89 -0.36 14.01
N SER A 65 4.68 -1.66 13.80
CA SER A 65 5.76 -2.60 13.45
C SER A 65 6.28 -2.37 12.03
N ALA A 66 5.38 -2.05 11.10
CA ALA A 66 5.74 -1.58 9.77
C ALA A 66 6.60 -0.30 9.83
N ALA A 67 6.23 0.66 10.69
CA ALA A 67 7.00 1.89 10.91
C ALA A 67 8.41 1.60 11.44
N ALA A 68 8.52 0.77 12.47
CA ALA A 68 9.80 0.42 13.05
C ALA A 68 10.72 -0.32 12.06
N ALA A 69 10.17 -1.24 11.27
CA ALA A 69 10.91 -1.91 10.21
C ALA A 69 11.36 -0.90 9.14
N PHE A 70 10.48 0.03 8.75
CA PHE A 70 10.79 1.08 7.79
C PHE A 70 11.96 1.97 8.25
N ASP A 71 11.92 2.45 9.50
CA ASP A 71 12.97 3.27 10.09
C ASP A 71 14.32 2.52 10.18
N LYS A 72 14.25 1.21 10.45
CA LYS A 72 15.43 0.34 10.46
C LYS A 72 16.03 0.19 9.06
N ALA A 73 15.22 0.01 8.02
CA ALA A 73 15.71 -0.05 6.64
C ALA A 73 16.37 1.27 6.21
N ALA A 74 15.76 2.41 6.57
CA ALA A 74 16.30 3.73 6.30
C ALA A 74 17.64 3.96 7.03
N SER A 75 17.74 3.54 8.30
CA SER A 75 18.97 3.64 9.07
C SER A 75 20.09 2.80 8.48
N LEU A 76 19.78 1.57 8.06
CA LEU A 76 20.76 0.68 7.43
C LEU A 76 21.27 1.21 6.08
N ALA A 77 20.39 1.86 5.32
CA ALA A 77 20.77 2.52 4.07
C ALA A 77 21.77 3.66 4.31
N ARG A 78 21.51 4.49 5.33
CA ARG A 78 22.41 5.60 5.71
C ARG A 78 23.74 5.11 6.25
N GLU A 79 23.72 4.10 7.14
CA GLU A 79 24.93 3.56 7.78
C GLU A 79 25.93 2.98 6.78
N HIS A 80 25.43 2.36 5.71
CA HIS A 80 26.27 1.70 4.70
C HIS A 80 26.29 2.41 3.35
N GLU A 81 25.90 3.69 3.30
CA GLU A 81 25.91 4.53 2.09
C GLU A 81 25.21 3.87 0.88
N LEU A 82 24.16 3.09 1.14
CA LEU A 82 23.47 2.34 0.10
C LEU A 82 22.63 3.29 -0.75
N ARG A 83 22.55 3.01 -2.06
CA ARG A 83 21.55 3.67 -2.90
C ARG A 83 20.16 3.39 -2.31
N ALA A 84 19.30 4.40 -2.38
CA ALA A 84 17.87 4.25 -2.08
C ALA A 84 17.23 3.31 -3.12
N GLY A 85 17.43 1.99 -2.97
CA GLY A 85 16.88 1.00 -3.89
C GLY A 85 15.41 0.77 -3.56
N LEU A 86 14.56 0.91 -4.58
CA LEU A 86 13.09 1.03 -4.54
C LEU A 86 12.59 2.12 -3.57
N ASP A 87 11.85 3.08 -4.08
CA ASP A 87 11.21 4.09 -3.24
C ASP A 87 9.97 3.48 -2.58
N TRP A 88 10.19 2.61 -1.58
CA TRP A 88 9.15 1.93 -0.78
C TRP A 88 8.15 2.92 -0.13
N ARG A 89 8.54 4.19 -0.13
CA ARG A 89 7.80 5.38 0.27
C ARG A 89 6.60 5.68 -0.62
N GLN A 90 6.43 4.97 -1.74
CA GLN A 90 5.26 5.10 -2.62
C GLN A 90 4.46 3.79 -2.71
N THR A 91 4.43 3.05 -1.60
CA THR A 91 3.70 1.77 -1.47
C THR A 91 2.59 1.88 -0.43
N VAL A 92 1.84 0.81 -0.26
CA VAL A 92 0.81 0.64 0.76
C VAL A 92 1.33 0.94 2.19
N ALA A 93 2.60 0.67 2.47
CA ALA A 93 3.20 0.98 3.76
C ALA A 93 3.21 2.49 4.03
N ALA A 94 3.54 3.32 3.05
CA ALA A 94 3.55 4.77 3.25
C ALA A 94 2.15 5.36 3.49
N ALA A 95 1.11 4.74 2.92
CA ALA A 95 -0.28 5.09 3.19
C ALA A 95 -0.67 4.65 4.62
N ALA A 96 -0.34 3.42 5.01
CA ALA A 96 -0.60 2.91 6.35
C ALA A 96 0.06 3.76 7.43
N LEU A 97 1.33 4.14 7.22
CA LEU A 97 2.09 5.03 8.09
C LEU A 97 1.47 6.42 8.21
N TYR A 98 0.99 6.99 7.11
CA TYR A 98 0.26 8.25 7.13
C TYR A 98 -1.01 8.14 8.00
N LEU A 99 -1.80 7.06 7.84
CA LEU A 99 -3.05 6.85 8.58
C LEU A 99 -2.85 6.74 10.11
N ILE A 100 -1.68 6.31 10.57
CA ILE A 100 -1.34 6.26 12.00
C ILE A 100 -0.62 7.51 12.52
N ASN A 101 -0.66 8.62 11.77
CA ASN A 101 0.08 9.86 12.07
C ASN A 101 1.59 9.67 12.19
N HIS A 102 2.16 8.72 11.45
CA HIS A 102 3.60 8.51 11.34
C HIS A 102 4.05 8.72 9.89
N PRO A 103 3.84 9.88 9.27
CA PRO A 103 4.17 10.09 7.87
C PRO A 103 5.65 9.77 7.60
N ALA A 104 5.89 8.95 6.58
CA ALA A 104 7.24 8.66 6.12
C ALA A 104 7.84 9.91 5.44
N ASP A 105 9.16 10.07 5.52
CA ASP A 105 9.85 11.11 4.74
C ASP A 105 10.00 10.69 3.27
N ILE A 106 8.93 10.87 2.51
CA ILE A 106 8.81 10.52 1.09
C ILE A 106 9.56 11.53 0.23
N HIS A 107 10.46 11.03 -0.61
CA HIS A 107 11.00 11.83 -1.70
C HIS A 107 10.12 11.62 -2.92
N PHE A 108 9.46 12.66 -3.37
CA PHE A 108 8.56 12.61 -4.52
C PHE A 108 9.38 12.88 -5.80
N TRP A 109 9.62 11.85 -6.63
CA TRP A 109 10.39 11.94 -7.89
C TRP A 109 9.47 11.90 -9.13
N ASP A 110 10.04 12.16 -10.31
CA ASP A 110 9.38 11.97 -11.62
C ASP A 110 9.29 10.46 -11.94
N ASP A 111 8.42 9.77 -11.20
CA ASP A 111 8.28 8.32 -11.27
C ASP A 111 7.42 7.95 -12.48
N ARG A 112 8.10 7.44 -13.52
CA ARG A 112 7.41 6.95 -14.71
C ARG A 112 6.83 5.56 -14.45
N PHE A 113 5.51 5.44 -14.52
CA PHE A 113 4.83 4.14 -14.43
C PHE A 113 4.45 3.65 -15.82
N ASP A 114 5.45 3.19 -16.57
CA ASP A 114 5.26 3.03 -18.01
C ASP A 114 4.19 2.00 -18.40
N LYS A 115 3.80 1.03 -17.54
CA LYS A 115 2.88 -0.07 -17.93
C LYS A 115 2.05 -0.73 -16.82
N ALA A 116 2.08 -0.25 -15.57
CA ALA A 116 1.45 -0.98 -14.46
C ALA A 116 0.40 -0.13 -13.73
N ARG A 117 -0.87 -0.59 -13.77
CA ARG A 117 -2.03 0.10 -13.19
C ARG A 117 -1.90 0.35 -11.67
N TRP A 118 -1.54 -0.68 -10.90
CA TRP A 118 -1.51 -0.59 -9.44
C TRP A 118 -0.41 0.31 -8.89
N PRO A 119 0.84 0.25 -9.39
CA PRO A 119 1.85 1.24 -9.04
C PRO A 119 1.39 2.68 -9.32
N CYS A 120 0.79 2.95 -10.48
CA CYS A 120 0.27 4.28 -10.80
C CYS A 120 -0.77 4.77 -9.78
N TYR A 121 -1.72 3.91 -9.42
CA TYR A 121 -2.77 4.22 -8.44
C TYR A 121 -2.20 4.48 -7.04
N ASN A 122 -1.30 3.62 -6.57
CA ASN A 122 -0.65 3.76 -5.26
C ASN A 122 0.10 5.08 -5.18
N VAL A 123 0.89 5.43 -6.19
CA VAL A 123 1.68 6.65 -6.19
C VAL A 123 0.78 7.87 -6.20
N CYS A 124 -0.22 7.92 -7.07
CA CYS A 124 -1.16 9.03 -7.09
C CYS A 124 -1.88 9.20 -5.74
N LEU A 125 -2.29 8.09 -5.10
CA LEU A 125 -2.90 8.10 -3.77
C LEU A 125 -1.95 8.66 -2.71
N ILE A 126 -0.69 8.23 -2.70
CA ILE A 126 0.33 8.71 -1.76
C ILE A 126 0.58 10.21 -1.94
N TYR A 127 0.69 10.70 -3.18
CA TYR A 127 0.80 12.13 -3.45
C TYR A 127 -0.40 12.90 -2.88
N ALA A 128 -1.62 12.41 -3.09
CA ALA A 128 -2.82 13.06 -2.56
C ALA A 128 -2.89 13.01 -1.01
N LEU A 129 -2.50 11.90 -0.39
CA LEU A 129 -2.48 11.77 1.08
C LEU A 129 -1.51 12.78 1.72
N TYR A 130 -0.36 13.02 1.10
CA TYR A 130 0.66 13.96 1.58
C TYR A 130 0.48 15.40 1.07
N ASP A 131 -0.69 15.72 0.51
CA ASP A 131 -1.03 17.03 -0.06
C ASP A 131 0.02 17.53 -1.07
N LYS A 132 0.52 16.62 -1.91
CA LYS A 132 1.45 16.92 -3.00
C LYS A 132 0.73 16.98 -4.34
N PRO A 133 1.02 17.99 -5.17
CA PRO A 133 0.44 18.07 -6.51
C PRO A 133 0.98 16.93 -7.38
N LEU A 134 0.09 16.29 -8.15
CA LEU A 134 0.51 15.39 -9.23
C LEU A 134 1.24 16.19 -10.32
N SER A 135 2.23 15.58 -10.98
CA SER A 135 2.84 16.12 -12.20
C SER A 135 1.88 15.95 -13.39
N ASP A 136 2.15 16.64 -14.50
CA ASP A 136 1.41 16.41 -15.76
C ASP A 136 1.55 14.96 -16.25
N LEU A 137 2.72 14.36 -16.03
CA LEU A 137 2.96 12.96 -16.37
C LEU A 137 2.06 12.03 -15.55
N HIS A 138 2.02 12.20 -14.22
CA HIS A 138 1.16 11.39 -13.35
C HIS A 138 -0.31 11.52 -13.73
N ARG A 139 -0.79 12.75 -14.00
CA ARG A 139 -2.16 12.98 -14.46
C ARG A 139 -2.46 12.26 -15.77
N SER A 140 -1.58 12.41 -16.77
CA SER A 140 -1.76 11.79 -18.08
C SER A 140 -1.77 10.26 -18.01
N GLN A 141 -0.88 9.67 -17.21
CA GLN A 141 -0.84 8.22 -17.00
C GLN A 141 -2.09 7.72 -16.26
N LEU A 142 -2.52 8.42 -15.22
CA LEU A 142 -3.73 8.06 -14.48
C LEU A 142 -4.98 8.12 -15.38
N GLU A 143 -5.12 9.17 -16.18
CA GLU A 143 -6.21 9.32 -17.15
C GLU A 143 -6.18 8.20 -18.19
N ALA A 144 -5.01 7.82 -18.69
CA ALA A 144 -4.86 6.72 -19.64
C ALA A 144 -5.29 5.36 -19.04
N PHE A 145 -4.93 5.08 -17.79
CA PHE A 145 -5.37 3.85 -17.11
C PHE A 145 -6.88 3.84 -16.87
N LEU A 146 -7.44 4.94 -16.37
CA LEU A 146 -8.89 5.07 -16.13
C LEU A 146 -9.73 5.09 -17.42
N ALA A 147 -9.13 5.43 -18.56
CA ALA A 147 -9.80 5.35 -19.86
C ALA A 147 -9.77 3.93 -20.46
N THR A 148 -8.79 3.11 -20.09
CA THR A 148 -8.60 1.75 -20.61
C THR A 148 -9.20 0.68 -19.71
N HIS A 149 -9.41 0.98 -18.42
CA HIS A 149 -10.02 0.09 -17.44
C HIS A 149 -11.25 0.76 -16.82
N ASN A 150 -12.34 0.02 -16.70
CA ASN A 150 -13.62 0.52 -16.16
C ASN A 150 -14.30 -0.56 -15.32
N ASP A 151 -13.50 -1.35 -14.60
CA ASP A 151 -14.04 -2.31 -13.66
C ASP A 151 -14.45 -1.61 -12.34
N LEU A 152 -15.07 -2.37 -11.43
CA LEU A 152 -15.49 -1.82 -10.15
C LEU A 152 -14.30 -1.33 -9.31
N VAL A 153 -13.11 -1.90 -9.48
CA VAL A 153 -11.93 -1.51 -8.72
C VAL A 153 -11.43 -0.16 -9.17
N ASP A 154 -11.39 0.08 -10.48
CA ASP A 154 -11.05 1.40 -11.04
C ASP A 154 -12.07 2.46 -10.60
N ALA A 155 -13.37 2.12 -10.65
CA ALA A 155 -14.44 3.00 -10.20
C ALA A 155 -14.33 3.29 -8.69
N THR A 156 -13.92 2.30 -7.90
CA THR A 156 -13.70 2.41 -6.46
C THR A 156 -12.51 3.32 -6.17
N TYR A 157 -11.36 3.03 -6.80
CA TYR A 157 -10.16 3.85 -6.71
C TYR A 157 -10.46 5.31 -7.05
N ARG A 158 -11.07 5.57 -8.22
CA ARG A 158 -11.40 6.92 -8.66
C ARG A 158 -12.28 7.66 -7.67
N THR A 159 -13.32 7.00 -7.15
CA THR A 159 -14.25 7.63 -6.21
C THR A 159 -13.56 7.98 -4.89
N TYR A 160 -12.73 7.10 -4.33
CA TYR A 160 -11.97 7.41 -3.11
C TYR A 160 -10.88 8.47 -3.34
N PHE A 161 -10.23 8.43 -4.51
CA PHE A 161 -9.24 9.42 -4.89
C PHE A 161 -9.86 10.82 -5.03
N ASP A 162 -11.03 10.92 -5.68
CA ASP A 162 -11.80 12.15 -5.80
C ASP A 162 -12.26 12.63 -4.41
N LEU A 163 -12.72 11.74 -3.53
CA LEU A 163 -13.07 12.08 -2.14
C LEU A 163 -11.90 12.65 -1.34
N LEU A 164 -10.71 12.08 -1.51
CA LEU A 164 -9.50 12.53 -0.82
C LEU A 164 -9.10 13.95 -1.24
N ARG A 165 -9.39 14.32 -2.49
CA ARG A 165 -9.05 15.62 -3.08
C ARG A 165 -10.20 16.63 -3.05
N ALA A 166 -11.42 16.19 -2.72
CA ALA A 166 -12.59 17.04 -2.74
C ALA A 166 -12.47 18.16 -1.70
N PRO A 167 -12.69 19.44 -2.08
CA PRO A 167 -12.76 20.52 -1.11
C PRO A 167 -13.91 20.26 -0.13
N ALA A 168 -13.77 20.76 1.10
CA ALA A 168 -14.77 20.58 2.16
C ALA A 168 -16.17 21.09 1.76
N ASP A 169 -16.22 22.03 0.83
CA ASP A 169 -17.41 22.82 0.48
C ASP A 169 -18.10 22.33 -0.83
N GLY A 170 -17.68 21.17 -1.37
CA GLY A 170 -18.19 20.63 -2.65
C GLY A 170 -19.27 19.53 -2.52
N ASP A 171 -19.61 18.88 -3.65
CA ASP A 171 -20.53 17.73 -3.73
C ASP A 171 -19.93 16.43 -3.16
N ARG A 172 -19.41 16.54 -1.93
CA ARG A 172 -18.80 15.44 -1.19
C ARG A 172 -19.84 14.39 -0.86
N GLU A 173 -21.10 14.77 -0.65
CA GLU A 173 -22.18 13.83 -0.37
C GLU A 173 -22.43 12.86 -1.54
N ALA A 174 -22.48 13.34 -2.79
CA ALA A 174 -22.66 12.42 -3.92
C ALA A 174 -21.48 11.45 -4.06
N LEU A 175 -20.26 11.94 -3.83
CA LEU A 175 -19.06 11.11 -3.83
C LEU A 175 -19.07 10.09 -2.68
N VAL A 176 -19.53 10.46 -1.48
CA VAL A 176 -19.68 9.55 -0.34
C VAL A 176 -20.71 8.46 -0.66
N ARG A 177 -21.89 8.82 -1.16
CA ARG A 177 -22.92 7.83 -1.56
C ARG A 177 -22.38 6.88 -2.62
N LYS A 178 -21.63 7.40 -3.61
CA LYS A 178 -20.98 6.56 -4.63
C LYS A 178 -19.93 5.64 -4.04
N ALA A 179 -19.16 6.09 -3.05
CA ALA A 179 -18.18 5.26 -2.36
C ALA A 179 -18.84 4.14 -1.54
N GLU A 180 -19.92 4.46 -0.83
CA GLU A 180 -20.74 3.48 -0.10
C GLU A 180 -21.35 2.44 -1.04
N ASP A 181 -21.91 2.87 -2.17
CA ASP A 181 -22.45 1.98 -3.21
C ASP A 181 -21.37 1.06 -3.79
N ASN A 182 -20.19 1.62 -4.09
CA ASN A 182 -19.06 0.84 -4.58
C ASN A 182 -18.61 -0.19 -3.54
N TRP A 183 -18.54 0.20 -2.27
CA TRP A 183 -18.19 -0.68 -1.16
C TRP A 183 -19.20 -1.83 -1.01
N LEU A 184 -20.50 -1.53 -1.03
CA LEU A 184 -21.57 -2.53 -0.96
C LEU A 184 -21.52 -3.50 -2.13
N LYS A 185 -21.29 -3.01 -3.35
CA LYS A 185 -21.08 -3.84 -4.54
C LYS A 185 -19.83 -4.70 -4.39
N ARG A 186 -18.72 -4.14 -3.89
CA ARG A 186 -17.48 -4.91 -3.67
C ARG A 186 -17.68 -6.06 -2.69
N LYS A 187 -18.38 -5.82 -1.57
CA LYS A 187 -18.64 -6.82 -0.52
C LYS A 187 -19.43 -8.04 -0.99
N THR A 188 -20.17 -7.95 -2.10
CA THR A 188 -21.17 -8.95 -2.49
C THR A 188 -20.90 -9.59 -3.85
N ASN A 189 -19.83 -9.21 -4.53
CA ASN A 189 -19.62 -9.58 -5.92
C ASN A 189 -18.72 -10.82 -6.07
N ARG A 190 -19.37 -11.98 -6.20
CA ARG A 190 -18.76 -13.28 -6.49
C ARG A 190 -18.14 -13.46 -7.90
N PHE A 191 -18.23 -12.47 -8.78
CA PHE A 191 -17.79 -12.56 -10.19
C PHE A 191 -16.39 -12.03 -10.45
N PHE A 192 -15.67 -11.61 -9.41
CA PHE A 192 -14.23 -11.39 -9.52
C PHE A 192 -13.55 -12.76 -9.48
N GLU A 193 -12.97 -13.20 -10.61
CA GLU A 193 -11.90 -14.20 -10.53
C GLU A 193 -10.86 -13.70 -9.51
N GLU A 194 -10.23 -14.62 -8.77
CA GLU A 194 -9.09 -14.34 -7.89
C GLU A 194 -8.03 -13.57 -8.68
N SER A 195 -8.16 -12.26 -8.67
CA SER A 195 -7.26 -11.31 -9.29
C SER A 195 -6.29 -10.84 -8.21
N ASP A 196 -5.25 -10.14 -8.65
CA ASP A 196 -4.19 -9.59 -7.81
C ASP A 196 -4.75 -9.03 -6.48
N SER A 197 -4.13 -9.33 -5.34
CA SER A 197 -4.62 -8.92 -4.00
C SER A 197 -4.86 -7.41 -3.87
N ARG A 198 -4.23 -6.62 -4.75
CA ARG A 198 -4.37 -5.17 -4.90
C ARG A 198 -5.67 -4.73 -5.56
N ASP A 199 -6.36 -5.62 -6.27
CA ASP A 199 -7.67 -5.39 -6.87
C ASP A 199 -8.77 -5.23 -5.80
N GLY A 200 -8.46 -5.57 -4.53
CA GLY A 200 -9.43 -5.43 -3.47
C GLY A 200 -10.58 -6.45 -3.54
N HIS A 201 -10.39 -7.50 -4.32
CA HIS A 201 -11.26 -8.67 -4.37
C HIS A 201 -10.47 -9.91 -3.93
N GLY A 202 -11.19 -10.99 -3.66
CA GLY A 202 -10.62 -12.19 -3.05
C GLY A 202 -10.60 -12.15 -1.53
N ASP A 203 -10.05 -13.18 -0.92
CA ASP A 203 -10.32 -13.55 0.48
C ASP A 203 -9.79 -12.56 1.50
N TYR A 204 -8.80 -11.77 1.10
CA TYR A 204 -8.33 -10.61 1.85
C TYR A 204 -9.41 -9.53 2.05
N ASN A 205 -10.56 -9.61 1.36
CA ASN A 205 -11.68 -8.65 1.42
C ASN A 205 -13.07 -9.31 1.56
N GLU A 206 -13.23 -10.62 1.31
CA GLU A 206 -14.52 -11.34 1.37
C GLU A 206 -14.79 -12.06 2.71
N LEU A 207 -13.95 -11.89 3.74
CA LEU A 207 -14.07 -12.61 5.03
C LEU A 207 -14.64 -11.76 6.16
#